data_AF-A0A2N2FTP3-F1
#
_entry.id   AF-A0A2N2FTP3-F1
#
_cell.length_a   1.000
_cell.length_b   1.000
_cell.length_c   1.000
_cell.angle_alpha   90.00
_cell.angle_beta   90.00
_cell.angle_gamma   90.00
#
_symmetry.space_group_name_H-M   'P 1'
#
loop_
_entity.id
_entity.type
_entity.pdbx_description
1 polymer ?
#
loop_
_entity_poly.entity_id
_entity_poly.type
_entity_poly.pdbx_seq_one_letter_code
_entity_poly.pdbx_strand_id
1 'polypeptide(L)'
;MPEQEMISLECPHCQSELYQPLPWFKEASFLCPTCERVLKAEDFATIIAALEEEMDAYHAELIHGEIPAAANCCGSKGHCGKGH
;
A
#
# COMPACT_ATOMS: atom_id res chain seq x y z
N MET A 1 -22.65 17.83 -0.01
CA MET A 1 -22.05 17.23 -1.22
C MET A 1 -21.12 16.15 -0.72
N PRO A 2 -21.30 14.87 -1.09
CA PRO A 2 -20.41 13.83 -0.60
C PRO A 2 -18.98 14.12 -1.07
N GLU A 3 -18.07 14.18 -0.11
CA GLU A 3 -16.63 14.23 -0.30
C GLU A 3 -16.21 12.97 -1.06
N GLN A 4 -15.71 13.16 -2.29
CA GLN A 4 -15.30 12.04 -3.13
C GLN A 4 -13.96 11.51 -2.63
N GLU A 5 -13.90 10.21 -2.32
CA GLU A 5 -12.67 9.55 -1.91
C GLU A 5 -11.69 9.54 -3.09
N MET A 6 -10.63 10.34 -2.97
CA MET A 6 -9.54 10.42 -3.93
C MET A 6 -8.54 9.31 -3.66
N ILE A 7 -8.18 8.56 -4.69
CA ILE A 7 -7.17 7.51 -4.60
C ILE A 7 -6.05 7.78 -5.61
N SER A 8 -4.86 7.27 -5.29
CA SER A 8 -3.71 7.31 -6.18
C SER A 8 -3.41 5.90 -6.69
N LEU A 9 -3.37 5.73 -8.01
CA LEU A 9 -2.95 4.48 -8.66
C LEU A 9 -1.93 4.78 -9.75
N GLU A 10 -1.00 3.87 -10.00
CA GLU A 10 -0.05 4.01 -11.10
C GLU A 10 -0.65 3.52 -12.42
N CYS A 11 -0.40 4.27 -13.50
CA CYS A 11 -0.79 3.82 -14.84
C CYS A 11 0.03 2.57 -15.23
N PRO A 12 -0.60 1.44 -15.58
CA PRO A 12 0.11 0.20 -15.94
C PRO A 12 0.99 0.32 -17.20
N HIS A 13 0.79 1.36 -18.02
CA HIS A 13 1.56 1.56 -19.25
C HIS A 13 2.74 2.52 -19.12
N CYS A 14 2.58 3.62 -18.39
CA CYS A 14 3.61 4.65 -18.29
C CYS A 14 4.09 4.89 -16.86
N GLN A 15 3.53 4.18 -15.87
CA GLN A 15 3.86 4.28 -14.45
C GLN A 15 3.70 5.71 -13.90
N SER A 16 2.91 6.55 -14.57
CA SER A 16 2.56 7.86 -14.05
C SER A 16 1.51 7.72 -12.97
N GLU A 17 1.65 8.51 -11.90
CA GLU A 17 0.66 8.59 -10.84
C GLU A 17 -0.67 9.17 -11.36
N LEU A 18 -1.78 8.47 -11.10
CA LEU A 18 -3.15 8.88 -11.40
C LEU A 18 -3.87 9.18 -10.08
N TYR A 19 -4.01 10.46 -9.76
CA TYR A 19 -4.75 10.91 -8.58
C TYR A 19 -6.17 11.34 -8.97
N GLN A 20 -7.14 10.47 -8.77
CA GLN A 20 -8.53 10.64 -9.24
C GLN A 20 -9.54 10.08 -8.23
N PRO A 21 -10.82 10.51 -8.27
CA PRO A 21 -11.83 9.97 -7.37
C PRO A 21 -12.15 8.50 -7.72
N LEU A 22 -12.49 7.69 -6.71
CA LEU A 22 -12.78 6.26 -6.86
C LEU A 22 -13.78 5.90 -7.99
N PRO A 23 -14.86 6.68 -8.26
CA PRO A 23 -15.74 6.45 -9.40
C PRO A 23 -15.04 6.51 -10.77
N TRP A 24 -13.98 7.31 -10.91
CA TRP A 24 -13.23 7.45 -12.17
C TRP A 24 -12.57 6.13 -12.60
N PHE A 25 -12.03 5.39 -11.63
CA PHE A 25 -11.45 4.07 -11.85
C PHE A 25 -12.49 2.97 -12.08
N LYS A 26 -13.75 3.22 -11.74
CA LYS A 26 -14.89 2.30 -11.96
C LYS A 26 -15.57 2.51 -13.30
N GLU A 27 -15.19 3.53 -14.07
CA GLU A 27 -15.69 3.70 -15.42
C GLU A 27 -15.22 2.56 -16.34
N ALA A 28 -16.02 2.24 -17.36
CA ALA A 28 -15.73 1.12 -18.28
C ALA A 28 -14.39 1.31 -19.03
N SER A 29 -14.01 2.56 -19.28
CA SER A 29 -12.75 2.93 -19.90
C SER A 29 -12.45 4.40 -19.66
N PHE A 30 -11.19 4.72 -19.39
CA PHE A 30 -10.72 6.09 -19.25
C PHE A 30 -9.36 6.27 -19.94
N LEU A 31 -8.96 7.50 -20.21
CA LEU A 31 -7.66 7.79 -20.82
C LEU A 31 -6.65 8.20 -19.75
N CYS A 32 -5.44 7.64 -19.82
CA CYS A 32 -4.33 8.15 -19.04
C CYS A 32 -3.99 9.59 -19.50
N PRO A 33 -4.00 10.60 -18.62
CA PRO A 33 -3.67 11.98 -18.98
C PRO A 33 -2.20 12.15 -19.38
N THR A 34 -1.33 11.20 -19.04
CA THR A 34 0.12 11.28 -19.30
C THR A 34 0.52 10.62 -20.62
N CYS A 35 -0.05 9.46 -20.94
CA CYS A 35 0.34 8.67 -22.12
C CYS A 35 -0.79 8.47 -23.14
N GLU A 36 -1.97 9.01 -22.86
CA GLU A 36 -3.15 9.01 -23.73
C GLU A 36 -3.62 7.60 -24.15
N ARG A 37 -3.16 6.56 -23.44
CA ARG A 37 -3.66 5.19 -23.64
C ARG A 37 -4.98 5.01 -22.91
N VAL A 38 -5.87 4.25 -23.54
CA VAL A 38 -7.12 3.78 -22.93
C VAL A 38 -6.77 2.74 -21.89
N LEU A 39 -7.24 2.97 -20.67
CA LEU A 39 -7.16 2.10 -19.53
C LEU A 39 -8.56 1.55 -19.24
N LYS A 40 -8.64 0.25 -18.99
CA LYS A 40 -9.83 -0.48 -18.57
C LYS A 40 -9.61 -1.06 -17.18
N ALA A 41 -10.70 -1.39 -16.50
CA ALA A 41 -10.63 -2.10 -15.22
C ALA A 41 -9.75 -3.37 -15.29
N GLU A 42 -9.78 -4.07 -16.43
CA GLU A 42 -8.95 -5.26 -16.69
C GLU A 42 -7.44 -4.96 -16.70
N ASP A 43 -7.01 -3.76 -17.09
CA ASP A 43 -5.59 -3.38 -17.11
C ASP A 43 -5.00 -3.24 -15.69
N PHE A 44 -5.87 -3.06 -14.69
CA PHE A 44 -5.49 -3.03 -13.28
C PHE A 44 -5.61 -4.39 -12.60
N ALA A 45 -6.15 -5.42 -13.28
CA ALA A 45 -6.38 -6.73 -12.67
C ALA A 45 -5.08 -7.32 -12.09
N THR A 46 -3.94 -7.12 -12.76
CA THR A 46 -2.63 -7.58 -12.26
C THR A 46 -2.18 -6.82 -11.02
N ILE A 47 -2.38 -5.51 -10.97
CA ILE A 47 -2.03 -4.67 -9.81
C ILE A 47 -2.94 -5.03 -8.63
N ILE A 48 -4.23 -5.24 -8.88
CA ILE A 48 -5.21 -5.66 -7.87
C ILE A 48 -4.86 -7.05 -7.32
N ALA A 49 -4.56 -8.01 -8.19
CA ALA A 49 -4.18 -9.36 -7.75
C ALA A 49 -2.90 -9.35 -6.89
N ALA A 50 -1.92 -8.50 -7.23
CA ALA A 50 -0.72 -8.33 -6.42
C ALA A 50 -1.05 -7.72 -5.04
N LEU A 51 -1.93 -6.72 -4.98
CA LEU A 51 -2.39 -6.13 -3.72
C LEU A 51 -3.17 -7.14 -2.85
N GLU A 52 -4.01 -7.98 -3.46
CA GLU A 52 -4.75 -9.04 -2.78
C GLU A 52 -3.81 -10.10 -2.19
N GLU A 53 -2.77 -10.52 -2.95
CA GLU A 53 -1.76 -11.46 -2.48
C GLU A 53 -0.94 -10.89 -1.30
N GLU A 54 -0.52 -9.62 -1.38
CA GLU A 54 0.17 -8.95 -0.25
C GLU A 54 -0.74 -8.82 0.97
N MET A 55 -2.04 -8.53 0.79
CA MET A 55 -3.01 -8.48 1.89
C MET A 55 -3.21 -9.83 2.56
N ASP A 56 -3.34 -10.91 1.79
CA ASP A 56 -3.49 -12.27 2.31
C ASP A 56 -2.22 -12.73 3.04
N ALA A 57 -1.04 -12.38 2.51
CA ALA A 57 0.23 -12.63 3.18
C ALA A 57 0.32 -11.90 4.53
N TYR A 58 -0.08 -10.62 4.58
CA TYR A 58 -0.12 -9.84 5.81
C TYR A 58 -1.11 -10.41 6.85
N HIS A 59 -2.28 -10.89 6.41
CA HIS A 59 -3.23 -11.58 7.29
C HIS A 59 -2.69 -12.92 7.81
N ALA A 60 -1.94 -13.68 7.00
CA ALA A 60 -1.32 -14.91 7.44
C ALA A 60 -0.30 -14.68 8.56
N GLU A 61 0.45 -13.58 8.53
CA GLU A 61 1.40 -13.22 9.60
C GLU A 61 0.69 -12.81 10.90
N LEU A 62 -0.43 -12.10 10.81
CA LEU A 62 -1.26 -11.74 11.97
C LEU A 62 -1.93 -12.96 12.63
N ILE A 63 -2.31 -13.98 11.84
CA ILE A 63 -2.92 -15.22 12.34
C ILE A 63 -1.85 -16.19 12.89
N HIS A 64 -0.64 -16.20 12.32
CA HIS A 64 0.45 -17.07 12.79
C HIS A 64 1.19 -16.57 14.03
N GLY A 65 0.88 -15.37 14.52
CA GLY A 65 1.02 -15.06 15.94
C GLY A 65 2.36 -15.44 16.56
N GLU A 66 3.48 -15.17 15.90
CA GLU A 66 4.75 -15.00 16.60
C GLU A 66 4.95 -13.52 16.84
N ILE A 67 4.30 -13.01 17.89
CA ILE A 67 4.77 -11.80 18.54
C ILE A 67 6.18 -12.17 19.02
N PRO A 68 7.28 -11.61 18.46
CA PRO A 68 8.58 -11.89 19.01
C PRO A 68 8.52 -11.35 20.44
N ALA A 69 8.69 -12.24 21.41
CA ALA A 69 8.82 -11.84 22.80
C ALA A 69 9.84 -10.71 22.84
N ALA A 70 9.41 -9.53 23.33
CA ALA A 70 10.17 -8.30 23.36
C ALA A 70 11.64 -8.56 23.76
N ALA A 71 12.50 -8.71 22.76
CA ALA A 71 13.92 -8.90 22.93
C ALA A 71 14.60 -7.59 22.52
N ASN A 72 14.77 -6.74 23.53
CA ASN A 72 15.92 -5.88 23.72
C ASN A 72 16.23 -4.85 22.60
N CYS A 73 15.67 -3.65 22.73
CA CYS A 73 16.31 -2.45 22.18
C CYS A 73 16.95 -1.65 23.33
N CYS A 74 18.28 -1.73 23.39
CA CYS A 74 19.16 -1.01 24.30
C CYS A 74 19.06 0.52 24.16
N GLY A 75 19.20 1.21 25.30
CA GLY A 75 19.68 2.60 25.38
C GLY A 75 18.79 3.49 26.22
N SER A 76 19.11 3.79 27.49
CA SER A 76 20.13 4.78 27.79
C SER A 76 20.58 4.76 29.26
N LYS A 77 21.90 4.75 29.46
CA LYS A 77 22.65 5.30 30.61
C LYS A 77 22.13 4.99 32.02
N GLY A 78 22.65 3.91 32.61
CA GLY A 78 22.65 3.67 34.05
C GLY A 78 23.94 3.00 34.51
N HIS A 79 25.04 3.77 34.58
CA HIS A 79 26.22 3.58 35.44
C HIS A 79 26.65 2.13 35.81
N CYS A 80 27.64 1.61 35.09
CA CYS A 80 28.64 0.72 35.69
C CYS A 80 29.72 1.58 36.35
N GLY A 81 29.85 1.54 37.69
CA GLY A 81 31.02 2.08 38.39
C GLY A 81 30.79 2.64 39.79
N LYS A 82 31.17 1.84 40.80
CA LYS A 82 32.05 2.20 41.93
C LYS A 82 31.56 3.19 43.02
N GLY A 83 31.49 2.70 44.27
CA GLY A 83 31.77 3.53 45.46
C GLY A 83 31.14 3.08 46.78
N HIS A 84 32.01 2.76 47.75
CA HIS A 84 31.81 2.51 49.19
C HIS A 84 31.25 1.17 49.66
#